data_AF-A0A318TDW5-F1
#
_entry.id   AF-A0A318TDW5-F1
#
_cell.length_a   1.000
_cell.length_b   1.000
_cell.length_c   1.000
_cell.angle_alpha   90.00
_cell.angle_beta   90.00
_cell.angle_gamma   90.00
#
_symmetry.space_group_name_H-M   'P 1'
#
loop_
_entity.id
_entity.type
_entity.pdbx_description
1 polymer ?
#
loop_
_entity_poly.entity_id
_entity_poly.type
_entity_poly.pdbx_seq_one_letter_code
_entity_poly.pdbx_strand_id
1 'polypeptide(L)'
;MSEGRAFHAEARHYLYEILESAPQGSRAAIIVNRGIALLLIVSITTTVLESVPDLRASYGALFRWVEYISLAAFSIEYYIRVWIAPEHLLYRQMSTFNACKAYVLSPQGIVDFFTVAPLWVALVGSDDLRVLVILRVLRVLKFARYSSGMRSLLEVLESERRALLACLVILLCATLVSATAMHLVEGQIQPDKFGSIPEAMWWAVVTLTTVGYGDVVPVTGLGRMIASFTIIGGLIMVALPVGIVANAFSEMIHRRDFIVNWNMVARVPLFSHLTATDIAHIMQLLHARQYERGDIVFRRGEPAHSMYFIAEGEVEIELGPEQRGRRISLGSGHFFGESSVLKRMERSATVRAVGRLRLLMLDAEDLRALIAREPGIAKKIDMIVHGRGQTIEMDDAVKEATAS
;
A
#
# COMPACT_ATOMS: atom_id res chain seq x y z
N MET A 1 25.59 -30.14 17.40
CA MET A 1 24.39 -29.34 17.78
C MET A 1 24.43 -27.88 17.31
N SER A 2 25.56 -27.36 16.79
CA SER A 2 25.67 -25.99 16.23
C SER A 2 25.30 -25.91 14.74
N GLU A 3 25.71 -26.89 13.92
CA GLU A 3 25.44 -26.91 12.46
C GLU A 3 23.95 -26.98 12.13
N GLY A 4 23.16 -27.79 12.84
CA GLY A 4 21.71 -27.84 12.65
C GLY A 4 21.01 -26.51 12.97
N ARG A 5 21.52 -25.74 13.95
CA ARG A 5 20.97 -24.42 14.27
C ARG A 5 21.30 -23.38 13.20
N ALA A 6 22.48 -23.46 12.59
CA ALA A 6 22.88 -22.59 11.49
C ALA A 6 22.03 -22.86 10.23
N PHE A 7 21.84 -24.13 9.85
CA PHE A 7 21.01 -24.52 8.71
C PHE A 7 19.53 -24.12 8.90
N HIS A 8 18.98 -24.29 10.12
CA HIS A 8 17.62 -23.86 10.41
C HIS A 8 17.44 -22.33 10.35
N ALA A 9 18.43 -21.56 10.76
CA ALA A 9 18.38 -20.10 10.68
C ALA A 9 18.46 -19.62 9.22
N GLU A 10 19.33 -20.23 8.41
CA GLU A 10 19.49 -19.89 6.99
C GLU A 10 18.24 -20.24 6.16
N ALA A 11 17.66 -21.42 6.38
CA ALA A 11 16.41 -21.82 5.75
C ALA A 11 15.23 -20.91 6.16
N ARG A 12 15.18 -20.49 7.42
CA ARG A 12 14.14 -19.59 7.93
C ARG A 12 14.27 -18.20 7.32
N HIS A 13 15.49 -17.68 7.21
CA HIS A 13 15.77 -16.39 6.57
C HIS A 13 15.42 -16.41 5.08
N TYR A 14 15.78 -17.49 4.36
CA TYR A 14 15.43 -17.66 2.95
C TYR A 14 13.91 -17.70 2.72
N LEU A 15 13.16 -18.45 3.55
CA LEU A 15 11.69 -18.49 3.44
C LEU A 15 11.05 -17.16 3.84
N TYR A 16 11.62 -16.45 4.81
CA TYR A 16 11.20 -15.09 5.15
C TYR A 16 11.37 -14.14 3.96
N GLU A 17 12.48 -14.22 3.23
CA GLU A 17 12.69 -13.42 2.02
C GLU A 17 11.70 -13.75 0.89
N ILE A 18 11.24 -14.99 0.79
CA ILE A 18 10.27 -15.39 -0.24
C ILE A 18 8.84 -14.97 0.12
N LEU A 19 8.45 -15.11 1.38
CA LEU A 19 7.06 -14.94 1.83
C LEU A 19 6.73 -13.55 2.37
N GLU A 20 7.71 -12.82 2.92
CA GLU A 20 7.50 -11.56 3.63
C GLU A 20 8.19 -10.37 2.97
N SER A 21 9.39 -10.53 2.39
CA SER A 21 10.09 -9.44 1.72
C SER A 21 9.28 -8.96 0.51
N ALA A 22 9.06 -7.64 0.46
CA ALA A 22 8.23 -6.92 -0.50
C ALA A 22 8.38 -7.42 -1.96
N PRO A 23 7.39 -7.18 -2.84
CA PRO A 23 7.41 -7.61 -4.25
C PRO A 23 8.57 -7.06 -5.12
N GLN A 24 9.58 -6.41 -4.52
CA GLN A 24 10.87 -6.07 -5.11
C GLN A 24 11.93 -7.17 -4.91
N GLY A 25 11.60 -8.27 -4.22
CA GLY A 25 12.47 -9.44 -4.02
C GLY A 25 12.59 -10.37 -5.24
N SER A 26 13.39 -11.42 -5.08
CA SER A 26 13.74 -12.43 -6.09
C SER A 26 12.54 -12.93 -6.91
N ARG A 27 12.77 -13.35 -8.16
CA ARG A 27 11.71 -13.87 -9.06
C ARG A 27 10.86 -14.97 -8.40
N ALA A 28 11.45 -15.75 -7.49
CA ALA A 28 10.77 -16.79 -6.72
C ALA A 28 9.68 -16.21 -5.79
N ALA A 29 9.96 -15.13 -5.07
CA ALA A 29 9.01 -14.47 -4.16
C ALA A 29 7.75 -13.98 -4.91
N ILE A 30 7.94 -13.42 -6.10
CA ILE A 30 6.84 -12.95 -6.95
C ILE A 30 5.97 -14.12 -7.42
N ILE A 31 6.59 -15.22 -7.86
CA ILE A 31 5.87 -16.41 -8.36
C ILE A 31 5.07 -17.06 -7.22
N VAL A 32 5.67 -17.25 -6.05
CA VAL A 32 5.00 -17.87 -4.90
C VAL A 32 3.81 -17.03 -4.45
N ASN A 33 4.00 -15.72 -4.22
CA ASN A 33 2.93 -14.84 -3.77
C ASN A 33 1.79 -14.73 -4.80
N ARG A 34 2.10 -14.66 -6.10
CA ARG A 34 1.07 -14.68 -7.15
C ARG A 34 0.36 -16.02 -7.25
N GLY A 35 1.09 -17.13 -7.07
CA GLY A 35 0.52 -18.48 -7.06
C GLY A 35 -0.49 -18.67 -5.92
N ILE A 36 -0.14 -18.23 -4.70
CA ILE A 36 -1.03 -18.30 -3.55
C ILE A 36 -2.25 -17.39 -3.75
N ALA A 37 -2.07 -16.18 -4.27
CA ALA A 37 -3.18 -15.28 -4.59
C ALA A 37 -4.11 -15.85 -5.67
N LEU A 38 -3.57 -16.50 -6.71
CA LEU A 38 -4.36 -17.18 -7.73
C LEU A 38 -5.14 -18.35 -7.14
N LEU A 39 -4.50 -19.16 -6.29
CA LEU A 39 -5.15 -20.27 -5.59
C LEU A 39 -6.29 -19.77 -4.69
N LEU A 40 -6.12 -18.62 -4.03
CA LEU A 40 -7.17 -17.97 -3.25
C LEU A 40 -8.38 -17.58 -4.11
N ILE A 41 -8.15 -16.97 -5.27
CA ILE A 41 -9.23 -16.58 -6.20
C ILE A 41 -9.98 -17.83 -6.71
N VAL A 42 -9.25 -18.87 -7.12
CA VAL A 42 -9.84 -20.14 -7.57
C VAL A 42 -10.65 -20.79 -6.44
N SER A 43 -10.13 -20.80 -5.22
CA SER A 43 -10.76 -21.37 -4.03
C SER A 43 -12.07 -20.64 -3.66
N ILE A 44 -12.08 -19.31 -3.68
CA ILE A 44 -13.29 -18.49 -3.46
C ILE A 44 -14.31 -18.72 -4.57
N THR A 45 -13.87 -18.67 -5.83
CA THR A 45 -14.75 -18.90 -6.99
C THR A 45 -15.41 -20.27 -6.94
N THR A 46 -14.65 -21.30 -6.60
CA THR A 46 -15.15 -22.67 -6.43
C THR A 46 -16.23 -22.74 -5.36
N THR A 47 -16.10 -21.99 -4.27
CA THR A 47 -17.10 -21.98 -3.19
C THR A 47 -18.39 -21.26 -3.60
N VAL A 48 -18.27 -20.20 -4.40
CA VAL A 48 -19.44 -19.55 -4.99
C VAL A 48 -20.15 -20.52 -5.96
N LEU A 49 -19.40 -21.22 -6.82
CA LEU A 49 -19.98 -22.19 -7.76
C LEU A 49 -20.58 -23.42 -7.06
N GLU A 50 -19.95 -23.92 -5.99
CA GLU A 50 -20.46 -25.03 -5.17
C GLU A 50 -21.79 -24.70 -4.49
N SER A 51 -22.07 -23.40 -4.25
CA SER A 51 -23.35 -22.97 -3.67
C SER A 51 -24.56 -23.20 -4.59
N VAL A 52 -24.32 -23.38 -5.90
CA VAL A 52 -25.38 -23.64 -6.90
C VAL A 52 -25.65 -25.15 -6.98
N PRO A 53 -26.89 -25.62 -6.71
CA PRO A 53 -27.20 -27.05 -6.66
C PRO A 53 -26.84 -27.83 -7.94
N ASP A 54 -27.15 -27.26 -9.11
CA ASP A 54 -26.92 -27.92 -10.41
C ASP A 54 -25.42 -28.10 -10.72
N LEU A 55 -24.62 -27.09 -10.38
CA LEU A 55 -23.16 -27.15 -10.52
C LEU A 55 -22.54 -28.10 -9.51
N ARG A 56 -23.05 -28.12 -8.28
CA ARG A 56 -22.62 -29.08 -7.25
C ARG A 56 -22.90 -30.52 -7.65
N ALA A 57 -24.05 -30.79 -8.25
CA ALA A 57 -24.41 -32.12 -8.74
C ALA A 57 -23.47 -32.58 -9.88
N SER A 58 -23.08 -31.66 -10.77
CA SER A 58 -22.27 -31.96 -11.95
C SER A 58 -20.76 -31.99 -11.69
N TYR A 59 -20.26 -31.11 -10.81
CA TYR A 59 -18.81 -30.87 -10.59
C TYR A 59 -18.35 -31.06 -9.15
N GLY A 60 -19.19 -31.62 -8.26
CA GLY A 60 -18.87 -31.73 -6.83
C GLY A 60 -17.56 -32.47 -6.51
N ALA A 61 -17.13 -33.42 -7.35
CA ALA A 61 -15.82 -34.06 -7.19
C ALA A 61 -14.65 -33.08 -7.44
N LEU A 62 -14.74 -32.27 -8.50
CA LEU A 62 -13.75 -31.24 -8.82
C LEU A 62 -13.66 -30.19 -7.71
N PHE A 63 -14.80 -29.71 -7.22
CA PHE A 63 -14.86 -28.72 -6.15
C PHE A 63 -14.20 -29.23 -4.86
N ARG A 64 -14.43 -30.50 -4.50
CA ARG A 64 -13.75 -31.14 -3.35
C ARG A 64 -12.23 -31.22 -3.53
N TRP A 65 -11.74 -31.56 -4.72
CA TRP A 65 -10.30 -31.58 -4.98
C TRP A 65 -9.66 -30.21 -4.85
N VAL A 66 -10.28 -29.18 -5.42
CA VAL A 66 -9.80 -27.80 -5.29
C VAL A 66 -9.80 -27.35 -3.83
N GLU A 67 -10.85 -27.70 -3.07
CA GLU A 67 -10.93 -27.40 -1.64
C GLU A 67 -9.76 -28.05 -0.89
N TYR A 68 -9.54 -29.37 -1.04
CA TYR A 68 -8.44 -30.06 -0.32
C TYR A 68 -7.06 -29.53 -0.70
N ILE A 69 -6.81 -29.27 -1.99
CA ILE A 69 -5.53 -28.72 -2.46
C ILE A 69 -5.32 -27.32 -1.86
N SER A 70 -6.35 -26.47 -1.93
CA SER A 70 -6.25 -25.11 -1.39
C SER A 70 -6.08 -25.09 0.12
N LEU A 71 -6.81 -25.95 0.85
CA LEU A 71 -6.71 -26.11 2.29
C LEU A 71 -5.32 -26.59 2.71
N ALA A 72 -4.77 -27.60 2.02
CA ALA A 72 -3.42 -28.08 2.27
C ALA A 72 -2.37 -26.98 2.03
N ALA A 73 -2.46 -26.27 0.90
CA ALA A 73 -1.54 -25.20 0.55
C ALA A 73 -1.58 -24.04 1.57
N PHE A 74 -2.78 -23.57 1.96
CA PHE A 74 -2.91 -22.50 2.96
C PHE A 74 -2.49 -22.95 4.37
N SER A 75 -2.67 -24.23 4.70
CA SER A 75 -2.18 -24.80 5.96
C SER A 75 -0.66 -24.76 6.00
N ILE A 76 -0.01 -25.28 4.96
CA ILE A 76 1.45 -25.26 4.83
C ILE A 76 1.96 -23.82 4.93
N GLU A 77 1.36 -22.90 4.20
CA GLU A 77 1.72 -21.48 4.26
C GLU A 77 1.59 -20.90 5.68
N TYR A 78 0.48 -21.18 6.38
CA TYR A 78 0.27 -20.69 7.74
C TYR A 78 1.34 -21.22 8.71
N TYR A 79 1.65 -22.51 8.67
CA TYR A 79 2.68 -23.09 9.54
C TYR A 79 4.06 -22.53 9.24
N ILE A 80 4.41 -22.35 7.96
CA ILE A 80 5.67 -21.72 7.58
C ILE A 80 5.71 -20.29 8.13
N ARG A 81 4.63 -19.51 8.00
CA ARG A 81 4.53 -18.14 8.54
C ARG A 81 4.72 -18.08 10.06
N VAL A 82 4.08 -18.98 10.81
CA VAL A 82 4.28 -19.10 12.26
C VAL A 82 5.74 -19.46 12.57
N TRP A 83 6.37 -20.32 11.77
CA TRP A 83 7.76 -20.74 11.97
C TRP A 83 8.79 -19.64 11.65
N ILE A 84 8.54 -18.79 10.66
CA ILE A 84 9.41 -17.66 10.29
C ILE A 84 9.16 -16.40 11.15
N ALA A 85 8.07 -16.34 11.93
CA ALA A 85 7.72 -15.20 12.77
C ALA A 85 8.87 -14.59 13.61
N PRO A 86 9.81 -15.37 14.18
CA PRO A 86 10.96 -14.82 14.92
C PRO A 86 11.93 -13.96 14.07
N GLU A 87 11.97 -14.15 12.76
CA GLU A 87 12.81 -13.33 11.85
C GLU A 87 12.20 -11.97 11.54
N HIS A 88 10.89 -11.81 11.78
CA HIS A 88 10.20 -10.57 11.53
C HIS A 88 10.77 -9.46 12.42
N LEU A 89 11.03 -8.29 11.84
CA LEU A 89 11.72 -7.19 12.51
C LEU A 89 11.05 -6.78 13.84
N LEU A 90 9.71 -6.84 13.89
CA LEU A 90 8.90 -6.53 15.08
C LEU A 90 9.06 -7.53 16.23
N TYR A 91 9.45 -8.78 15.96
CA TYR A 91 9.52 -9.86 16.95
C TYR A 91 10.94 -10.34 17.22
N ARG A 92 11.94 -9.75 16.55
CA ARG A 92 13.35 -10.16 16.59
C ARG A 92 13.97 -10.17 18.00
N GLN A 93 13.44 -9.37 18.91
CA GLN A 93 13.90 -9.29 20.31
C GLN A 93 13.18 -10.27 21.26
N MET A 94 12.18 -11.01 20.78
CA MET A 94 11.41 -11.96 21.57
C MET A 94 12.01 -13.37 21.49
N SER A 95 11.73 -14.21 22.50
CA SER A 95 11.98 -15.65 22.38
C SER A 95 11.13 -16.25 21.26
N THR A 96 11.61 -17.32 20.62
CA THR A 96 10.94 -17.99 19.49
C THR A 96 9.46 -18.28 19.79
N PHE A 97 9.16 -18.78 20.98
CA PHE A 97 7.79 -19.10 21.39
C PHE A 97 6.90 -17.84 21.50
N ASN A 98 7.45 -16.75 22.06
CA ASN A 98 6.71 -15.50 22.20
C ASN A 98 6.50 -14.82 20.84
N ALA A 99 7.46 -14.91 19.93
CA ALA A 99 7.31 -14.43 18.55
C ALA A 99 6.20 -15.19 17.80
N CYS A 100 6.16 -16.52 17.90
CA CYS A 100 5.08 -17.32 17.31
C CYS A 100 3.71 -16.92 17.89
N LYS A 101 3.61 -16.79 19.22
CA LYS A 101 2.36 -16.38 19.89
C LYS A 101 1.93 -14.97 19.46
N ALA A 102 2.87 -14.04 19.38
CA ALA A 102 2.61 -12.68 18.93
C ALA A 102 2.11 -12.65 17.48
N TYR A 103 2.67 -13.48 16.60
CA TYR A 103 2.20 -13.62 15.23
C TYR A 103 0.77 -14.17 15.16
N VAL A 104 0.48 -15.28 15.85
CA VAL A 104 -0.86 -15.90 15.83
C VAL A 104 -1.95 -14.94 16.34
N LEU A 105 -1.63 -14.10 17.32
CA LEU A 105 -2.55 -13.09 17.87
C LEU A 105 -2.58 -11.78 17.07
N SER A 106 -1.73 -11.62 16.06
CA SER A 106 -1.75 -10.44 15.19
C SER A 106 -2.99 -10.45 14.27
N PRO A 107 -3.48 -9.28 13.80
CA PRO A 107 -4.62 -9.22 12.89
C PRO A 107 -4.44 -10.11 11.65
N GLN A 108 -3.22 -10.20 11.13
CA GLN A 108 -2.89 -11.00 9.96
C GLN A 108 -2.83 -12.51 10.29
N GLY A 109 -2.27 -12.87 11.45
CA GLY A 109 -2.23 -14.25 11.92
C GLY A 109 -3.62 -14.82 12.23
N ILE A 110 -4.54 -13.99 12.73
CA ILE A 110 -5.95 -14.35 12.96
C ILE A 110 -6.64 -14.68 11.63
N VAL A 111 -6.42 -13.88 10.59
CA VAL A 111 -6.98 -14.14 9.25
C VAL A 111 -6.43 -15.45 8.66
N ASP A 112 -5.12 -15.68 8.77
CA ASP A 112 -4.53 -16.94 8.30
C ASP A 112 -5.04 -18.14 9.11
N PHE A 113 -5.21 -17.98 10.42
CA PHE A 113 -5.78 -19.01 11.28
C PHE A 113 -7.21 -19.40 10.84
N PHE A 114 -8.09 -18.42 10.61
CA PHE A 114 -9.44 -18.69 10.13
C PHE A 114 -9.49 -19.33 8.75
N THR A 115 -8.46 -19.09 7.92
CA THR A 115 -8.34 -19.77 6.61
C THR A 115 -8.06 -21.27 6.76
N VAL A 116 -7.35 -21.67 7.81
CA VAL A 116 -7.00 -23.08 8.10
C VAL A 116 -7.99 -23.73 9.07
N ALA A 117 -8.79 -22.94 9.80
CA ALA A 117 -9.79 -23.41 10.75
C ALA A 117 -10.73 -24.52 10.22
N PRO A 118 -11.21 -24.52 8.95
CA PRO A 118 -12.02 -25.61 8.42
C PRO A 118 -11.35 -26.99 8.55
N LEU A 119 -10.03 -27.08 8.39
CA LEU A 119 -9.27 -28.34 8.54
C LEU A 119 -9.39 -28.88 9.97
N TRP A 120 -9.19 -28.00 10.95
CA TRP A 120 -9.25 -28.36 12.37
C TRP A 120 -10.65 -28.73 12.82
N VAL A 121 -11.66 -28.01 12.35
CA VAL A 121 -13.07 -28.31 12.65
C VAL A 121 -13.47 -29.66 12.05
N ALA A 122 -13.03 -29.96 10.82
CA ALA A 122 -13.24 -31.26 10.19
C ALA A 122 -12.54 -32.41 10.95
N LEU A 123 -11.32 -32.18 11.47
CA LEU A 123 -10.57 -33.16 12.27
C LEU A 123 -11.22 -33.47 13.62
N VAL A 124 -11.92 -32.50 14.22
CA VAL A 124 -12.63 -32.66 15.51
C VAL A 124 -13.99 -33.38 15.32
N GLY A 125 -14.44 -33.60 14.08
CA GLY A 125 -15.65 -34.36 13.77
C GLY A 125 -16.94 -33.53 13.80
N SER A 126 -16.83 -32.19 13.71
CA SER A 126 -17.99 -31.31 13.62
C SER A 126 -18.51 -31.25 12.18
N ASP A 127 -19.50 -32.07 11.84
CA ASP A 127 -20.10 -32.11 10.49
C ASP A 127 -21.08 -30.96 10.20
N ASP A 128 -21.11 -29.90 11.02
CA ASP A 128 -21.97 -28.75 10.75
C ASP A 128 -21.45 -27.96 9.54
N LEU A 129 -22.02 -28.30 8.38
CA LEU A 129 -21.72 -27.72 7.08
C LEU A 129 -21.87 -26.18 7.08
N ARG A 130 -22.71 -25.61 7.95
CA ARG A 130 -22.91 -24.15 8.02
C ARG A 130 -21.68 -23.45 8.57
N VAL A 131 -21.09 -23.99 9.64
CA VAL A 131 -19.88 -23.44 10.26
C VAL A 131 -18.71 -23.52 9.27
N LEU A 132 -18.57 -24.66 8.59
CA LEU A 132 -17.52 -24.85 7.58
C LEU A 132 -17.67 -23.86 6.42
N VAL A 133 -18.89 -23.58 5.95
CA VAL A 133 -19.14 -22.59 4.89
C VAL A 133 -18.79 -21.17 5.33
N ILE A 134 -19.12 -20.77 6.57
CA ILE A 134 -18.77 -19.44 7.08
C ILE A 134 -17.25 -19.27 7.17
N LEU A 135 -16.55 -20.25 7.75
CA LEU A 135 -15.08 -20.23 7.85
C LEU A 135 -14.41 -20.16 6.47
N ARG A 136 -14.99 -20.88 5.49
CA ARG A 136 -14.60 -20.82 4.08
C ARG A 136 -14.74 -19.42 3.48
N VAL A 137 -15.76 -18.64 3.84
CA VAL A 137 -15.91 -17.26 3.35
C VAL A 137 -14.86 -16.34 3.95
N LEU A 138 -14.46 -16.56 5.21
CA LEU A 138 -13.44 -15.73 5.89
C LEU A 138 -12.09 -15.71 5.16
N ARG A 139 -11.78 -16.71 4.32
CA ARG A 139 -10.56 -16.71 3.48
C ARG A 139 -10.47 -15.48 2.57
N VAL A 140 -11.60 -14.84 2.22
CA VAL A 140 -11.60 -13.58 1.44
C VAL A 140 -10.80 -12.48 2.13
N LEU A 141 -10.76 -12.47 3.46
CA LEU A 141 -10.00 -11.50 4.24
C LEU A 141 -8.49 -11.65 4.01
N LYS A 142 -8.02 -12.84 3.60
CA LYS A 142 -6.62 -13.09 3.25
C LYS A 142 -6.18 -12.29 2.02
N PHE A 143 -7.13 -11.83 1.19
CA PHE A 143 -6.86 -10.94 0.06
C PHE A 143 -6.17 -9.63 0.50
N ALA A 144 -6.45 -9.16 1.73
CA ALA A 144 -5.81 -7.98 2.29
C ALA A 144 -4.28 -8.07 2.37
N ARG A 145 -3.73 -9.30 2.45
CA ARG A 145 -2.28 -9.52 2.49
C ARG A 145 -1.61 -9.40 1.13
N TYR A 146 -2.29 -9.78 0.05
CA TYR A 146 -1.71 -9.81 -1.30
C TYR A 146 -1.96 -8.51 -2.07
N SER A 147 -2.92 -7.69 -1.64
CA SER A 147 -3.19 -6.38 -2.23
C SER A 147 -2.52 -5.26 -1.44
N SER A 148 -1.57 -4.55 -2.07
CA SER A 148 -1.01 -3.31 -1.52
C SER A 148 -2.09 -2.25 -1.29
N GLY A 149 -3.10 -2.17 -2.17
CA GLY A 149 -4.20 -1.22 -2.04
C GLY A 149 -5.07 -1.49 -0.81
N MET A 150 -5.32 -2.76 -0.48
CA MET A 150 -6.10 -3.12 0.71
C MET A 150 -5.33 -2.82 2.00
N ARG A 151 -4.00 -3.04 2.02
CA ARG A 151 -3.17 -2.61 3.16
C ARG A 151 -3.27 -1.10 3.39
N SER A 152 -3.14 -0.31 2.33
CA SER A 152 -3.29 1.15 2.41
C SER A 152 -4.69 1.55 2.90
N LEU A 153 -5.75 0.89 2.43
CA LEU A 153 -7.11 1.13 2.94
C LEU A 153 -7.22 0.84 4.45
N LEU A 154 -6.70 -0.30 4.90
CA LEU A 154 -6.73 -0.69 6.32
C LEU A 154 -5.91 0.28 7.19
N GLU A 155 -4.75 0.71 6.71
CA GLU A 155 -3.92 1.72 7.38
C GLU A 155 -4.66 3.06 7.51
N VAL A 156 -5.42 3.48 6.49
CA VAL A 156 -6.27 4.69 6.55
C VAL A 156 -7.38 4.54 7.58
N LEU A 157 -8.06 3.39 7.59
CA LEU A 157 -9.13 3.12 8.56
C LEU A 157 -8.59 3.09 10.00
N GLU A 158 -7.39 2.53 10.19
CA GLU A 158 -6.75 2.48 11.50
C GLU A 158 -6.30 3.88 11.97
N SER A 159 -5.76 4.70 11.07
CA SER A 159 -5.36 6.08 11.39
C SER A 159 -6.58 6.94 11.75
N GLU A 160 -7.69 6.76 11.03
CA GLU A 160 -8.92 7.54 11.22
C GLU A 160 -9.96 6.89 12.15
N ARG A 161 -9.60 5.79 12.83
CA ARG A 161 -10.55 5.02 13.66
C ARG A 161 -11.34 5.86 14.65
N ARG A 162 -10.72 6.91 15.22
CA ARG A 162 -11.38 7.80 16.19
C ARG A 162 -12.46 8.66 15.53
N ALA A 163 -12.17 9.20 14.35
CA ALA A 163 -13.11 10.00 13.58
C ALA A 163 -14.27 9.14 13.06
N LEU A 164 -13.96 7.93 12.57
CA LEU A 164 -14.98 6.96 12.12
C LEU A 164 -15.87 6.48 13.27
N LEU A 165 -15.31 6.22 14.46
CA LEU A 165 -16.09 5.89 15.64
C LEU A 165 -16.98 7.07 16.08
N ALA A 166 -16.50 8.31 15.99
CA ALA A 166 -17.33 9.48 16.25
C ALA A 166 -18.50 9.58 15.26
N CYS A 167 -18.27 9.31 13.97
CA CYS A 167 -19.34 9.22 12.98
C CYS A 167 -20.36 8.12 13.34
N LEU A 168 -19.89 6.92 13.72
CA LEU A 168 -20.79 5.84 14.13
C LEU A 168 -21.65 6.24 15.34
N VAL A 169 -21.06 6.90 16.34
CA VAL A 169 -21.80 7.41 17.52
C VAL A 169 -22.85 8.44 17.11
N ILE A 170 -22.50 9.39 16.23
CA ILE A 170 -23.46 10.39 15.72
C ILE A 170 -24.61 9.71 14.97
N LEU A 171 -24.33 8.71 14.13
CA LEU A 171 -25.36 7.93 13.42
C LEU A 171 -26.30 7.23 14.38
N LEU A 172 -25.76 6.59 15.44
CA LEU A 172 -26.58 5.91 16.45
C LEU A 172 -27.48 6.89 17.21
N CYS A 173 -26.94 8.06 17.60
CA CYS A 173 -27.73 9.12 18.22
C CYS A 173 -28.82 9.64 17.29
N ALA A 174 -28.50 9.94 16.02
CA ALA A 174 -29.47 10.41 15.03
C ALA A 174 -30.56 9.37 14.75
N THR A 175 -30.18 8.08 14.74
CA THR A 175 -31.10 6.95 14.61
C THR A 175 -32.07 6.92 15.78
N LEU A 176 -31.58 6.98 17.01
CA LEU A 176 -32.42 6.96 18.22
C LEU A 176 -33.38 8.14 18.27
N VAL A 177 -32.91 9.35 17.93
CA VAL A 177 -33.74 10.56 17.89
C VAL A 177 -34.83 10.45 16.81
N SER A 178 -34.45 10.06 15.59
CA SER A 178 -35.40 9.94 14.47
C SER A 178 -36.43 8.83 14.72
N ALA A 179 -35.99 7.69 15.26
CA ALA A 179 -36.85 6.56 15.62
C ALA A 179 -37.86 6.95 16.72
N THR A 180 -37.39 7.63 17.77
CA THR A 180 -38.27 8.08 18.86
C THR A 180 -39.30 9.10 18.34
N ALA A 181 -38.88 10.07 17.53
CA ALA A 181 -39.80 11.04 16.92
C ALA A 181 -40.86 10.36 16.04
N MET A 182 -40.46 9.35 15.27
CA MET A 182 -41.37 8.60 14.42
C MET A 182 -42.34 7.72 15.22
N HIS A 183 -41.86 7.03 16.24
CA HIS A 183 -42.71 6.26 17.17
C HIS A 183 -43.77 7.15 17.85
N LEU A 184 -43.39 8.37 18.28
CA LEU A 184 -44.33 9.30 18.91
C LEU A 184 -45.45 9.77 17.98
N VAL A 185 -45.18 9.90 16.68
CA VAL A 185 -46.16 10.42 15.70
C VAL A 185 -46.95 9.31 15.01
N GLU A 186 -46.27 8.24 14.62
CA GLU A 186 -46.83 7.17 13.80
C GLU A 186 -47.12 5.90 14.60
N GLY A 187 -46.63 5.76 15.83
CA GLY A 187 -46.69 4.49 16.57
C GLY A 187 -48.10 4.01 16.89
N GLN A 188 -49.05 4.93 17.09
CA GLN A 188 -50.47 4.56 17.26
C GLN A 188 -51.18 4.28 15.93
N ILE A 189 -50.68 4.83 14.83
CA ILE A 189 -51.30 4.74 13.50
C ILE A 189 -50.80 3.50 12.76
N GLN A 190 -49.53 3.16 12.96
CA GLN A 190 -48.86 1.99 12.40
C GLN A 190 -48.19 1.16 13.52
N PRO A 191 -48.97 0.49 14.40
CA PRO A 191 -48.40 -0.29 15.52
C PRO A 191 -47.46 -1.40 15.06
N ASP A 192 -47.74 -2.03 13.91
CA ASP A 192 -46.92 -3.13 13.38
C ASP A 192 -45.55 -2.68 12.83
N LYS A 193 -45.36 -1.36 12.62
CA LYS A 193 -44.13 -0.81 11.98
C LYS A 193 -43.39 0.17 12.89
N PHE A 194 -44.13 1.01 13.60
CA PHE A 194 -43.62 2.06 14.47
C PHE A 194 -44.10 1.88 15.90
N GLY A 195 -44.64 0.71 16.28
CA GLY A 195 -45.22 0.47 17.61
C GLY A 195 -44.21 0.46 18.75
N SER A 196 -42.93 0.28 18.44
CA SER A 196 -41.84 0.40 19.42
C SER A 196 -40.65 1.18 18.85
N ILE A 197 -39.83 1.74 19.75
CA ILE A 197 -38.60 2.46 19.35
C ILE A 197 -37.67 1.55 18.54
N PRO A 198 -37.38 0.28 18.92
CA PRO A 198 -36.52 -0.60 18.12
C PRO A 198 -37.05 -0.88 16.70
N GLU A 199 -38.36 -1.03 16.52
CA GLU A 199 -38.95 -1.19 15.18
C GLU A 199 -38.80 0.11 14.36
N ALA A 200 -39.01 1.27 14.99
CA ALA A 200 -38.77 2.57 14.35
C ALA A 200 -37.28 2.82 14.05
N MET A 201 -36.35 2.22 14.80
CA MET A 201 -34.91 2.29 14.54
C MET A 201 -34.53 1.63 13.21
N TRP A 202 -35.21 0.55 12.81
CA TRP A 202 -34.98 -0.07 11.49
C TRP A 202 -35.23 0.95 10.36
N TRP A 203 -36.38 1.64 10.39
CA TRP A 203 -36.69 2.71 9.45
C TRP A 203 -35.67 3.85 9.51
N ALA A 204 -35.27 4.28 10.72
CA ALA A 204 -34.33 5.37 10.89
C ALA A 204 -32.93 5.03 10.34
N VAL A 205 -32.42 3.83 10.59
CA VAL A 205 -31.14 3.35 10.04
C VAL A 205 -31.20 3.32 8.52
N VAL A 206 -32.23 2.70 7.93
CA VAL A 206 -32.40 2.56 6.48
C VAL A 206 -32.52 3.93 5.80
N THR A 207 -33.16 4.90 6.46
CA THR A 207 -33.32 6.27 5.93
C THR A 207 -32.03 7.10 6.09
N LEU A 208 -31.40 7.07 7.26
CA LEU A 208 -30.16 7.81 7.54
C LEU A 208 -28.96 7.30 6.73
N THR A 209 -28.94 6.01 6.42
CA THR A 209 -27.90 5.39 5.58
C THR A 209 -28.23 5.45 4.09
N THR A 210 -29.30 6.14 3.70
CA THR A 210 -29.73 6.34 2.30
C THR A 210 -30.03 5.04 1.53
N VAL A 211 -30.31 3.94 2.23
CA VAL A 211 -30.66 2.65 1.62
C VAL A 211 -32.10 2.67 1.09
N GLY A 212 -33.05 3.11 1.92
CA GLY A 212 -34.43 3.37 1.48
C GLY A 212 -35.16 2.18 0.84
N TYR A 213 -35.24 1.02 1.52
CA TYR A 213 -35.95 -0.16 0.99
C TYR A 213 -37.43 0.09 0.62
N GLY A 214 -38.08 1.05 1.29
CA GLY A 214 -39.48 1.42 1.04
C GLY A 214 -40.51 0.47 1.67
N ASP A 215 -40.09 -0.41 2.56
CA ASP A 215 -40.90 -1.34 3.35
C ASP A 215 -41.73 -0.62 4.43
N VAL A 216 -41.15 0.41 5.04
CA VAL A 216 -41.77 1.23 6.09
C VAL A 216 -41.66 2.71 5.73
N VAL A 217 -42.79 3.42 5.72
CA VAL A 217 -42.86 4.87 5.43
C VAL A 217 -43.93 5.54 6.29
N PRO A 218 -43.74 6.80 6.70
CA PRO A 218 -44.76 7.54 7.43
C PRO A 218 -45.97 7.85 6.55
N VAL A 219 -47.17 7.72 7.11
CA VAL A 219 -48.42 8.03 6.40
C VAL A 219 -48.96 9.41 6.73
N THR A 220 -48.60 9.97 7.90
CA THR A 220 -49.05 11.30 8.35
C THR A 220 -48.24 12.44 7.76
N GLY A 221 -48.84 13.64 7.71
CA GLY A 221 -48.13 14.86 7.30
C GLY A 221 -46.94 15.19 8.21
N LEU A 222 -47.10 15.05 9.53
CA LEU A 222 -46.02 15.27 10.50
C LEU A 222 -44.91 14.22 10.36
N GLY A 223 -45.26 12.95 10.17
CA GLY A 223 -44.29 11.88 9.94
C GLY A 223 -43.49 12.11 8.66
N ARG A 224 -44.12 12.57 7.57
CA ARG A 224 -43.42 12.96 6.33
C ARG A 224 -42.48 14.14 6.52
N MET A 225 -42.85 15.12 7.35
CA MET A 225 -41.99 16.23 7.70
C MET A 225 -40.76 15.76 8.49
N ILE A 226 -40.94 14.91 9.50
CA ILE A 226 -39.85 14.27 10.25
C ILE A 226 -38.93 13.49 9.29
N ALA A 227 -39.51 12.66 8.43
CA ALA A 227 -38.76 11.89 7.45
C ALA A 227 -37.94 12.79 6.50
N SER A 228 -38.48 13.94 6.10
CA SER A 228 -37.75 14.91 5.26
C SER A 228 -36.50 15.43 5.96
N PHE A 229 -36.59 15.77 7.26
CA PHE A 229 -35.42 16.16 8.06
C PHE A 229 -34.43 14.99 8.24
N THR A 230 -34.93 13.78 8.49
CA THR A 230 -34.10 12.58 8.61
C THR A 230 -33.34 12.28 7.32
N ILE A 231 -33.95 12.45 6.15
CA ILE A 231 -33.29 12.25 4.85
C ILE A 231 -32.14 13.26 4.66
N ILE A 232 -32.37 14.54 4.97
CA ILE A 232 -31.32 15.57 4.89
C ILE A 232 -30.19 15.25 5.88
N GLY A 233 -30.54 14.85 7.11
CA GLY A 233 -29.56 14.41 8.11
C GLY A 233 -28.74 13.22 7.64
N GLY A 234 -29.37 12.25 6.98
CA GLY A 234 -28.71 11.09 6.39
C GLY A 234 -27.68 11.46 5.32
N LEU A 235 -28.04 12.40 4.44
CA LEU A 235 -27.12 12.89 3.40
C LEU A 235 -25.86 13.52 4.01
N ILE A 236 -26.01 14.35 5.05
CA ILE A 236 -24.88 14.93 5.79
C ILE A 236 -24.06 13.83 6.48
N MET A 237 -24.74 12.87 7.10
CA MET A 237 -24.11 11.78 7.85
C MET A 237 -23.24 10.88 6.96
N VAL A 238 -23.69 10.56 5.74
CA VAL A 238 -22.91 9.74 4.78
C VAL A 238 -21.71 10.51 4.23
N ALA A 239 -21.83 11.83 4.04
CA ALA A 239 -20.73 12.65 3.54
C ALA A 239 -19.51 12.68 4.47
N LEU A 240 -19.72 12.60 5.79
CA LEU A 240 -18.65 12.65 6.79
C LEU A 240 -17.63 11.49 6.70
N PRO A 241 -18.00 10.20 6.85
CA PRO A 241 -17.05 9.10 6.78
C PRO A 241 -16.41 8.99 5.38
N VAL A 242 -17.17 9.27 4.32
CA VAL A 242 -16.63 9.30 2.95
C VAL A 242 -15.56 10.38 2.82
N GLY A 243 -15.81 11.59 3.31
CA GLY A 243 -14.85 12.70 3.29
C GLY A 243 -13.61 12.42 4.16
N ILE A 244 -13.79 11.84 5.35
CA ILE A 244 -12.69 11.44 6.24
C ILE A 244 -11.78 10.43 5.54
N VAL A 245 -12.36 9.34 5.01
CA VAL A 245 -11.59 8.29 4.33
C VAL A 245 -10.92 8.83 3.07
N ALA A 246 -11.62 9.63 2.26
CA ALA A 246 -11.07 10.22 1.04
C ALA A 246 -9.89 11.14 1.34
N ASN A 247 -10.02 12.03 2.33
CA ASN A 247 -8.96 12.94 2.73
C ASN A 247 -7.75 12.18 3.30
N ALA A 248 -7.97 11.20 4.17
CA ALA A 248 -6.89 10.39 4.74
C ALA A 248 -6.19 9.51 3.69
N PHE A 249 -6.93 8.97 2.72
CA PHE A 249 -6.34 8.24 1.59
C PHE A 249 -5.51 9.16 0.69
N SER A 250 -6.00 10.37 0.41
CA SER A 250 -5.23 11.38 -0.34
C SER A 250 -3.94 11.77 0.38
N GLU A 251 -4.03 12.04 1.69
CA GLU A 251 -2.87 12.37 2.54
C GLU A 251 -1.86 11.21 2.58
N MET A 252 -2.32 9.96 2.68
CA MET A 252 -1.45 8.77 2.65
C MET A 252 -0.70 8.66 1.31
N ILE A 253 -1.39 8.83 0.18
CA ILE A 253 -0.76 8.79 -1.14
C ILE A 253 0.29 9.90 -1.26
N HIS A 254 -0.05 11.13 -0.87
CA HIS A 254 0.89 12.25 -0.91
C HIS A 254 2.11 12.03 0.01
N ARG A 255 1.92 11.48 1.21
CA ARG A 255 3.04 11.11 2.10
C ARG A 255 3.93 10.03 1.51
N ARG A 256 3.35 9.01 0.88
CA ARG A 256 4.12 7.92 0.28
C ARG A 256 4.95 8.42 -0.89
N ASP A 257 4.35 9.21 -1.77
CA ASP A 257 5.05 9.89 -2.86
C ASP A 257 6.15 10.80 -2.29
N PHE A 258 5.88 11.55 -1.22
CA PHE A 258 6.88 12.37 -0.55
C PHE A 258 8.07 11.55 -0.04
N ILE A 259 7.84 10.45 0.70
CA ILE A 259 8.93 9.64 1.28
C ILE A 259 9.81 9.00 0.21
N VAL A 260 9.19 8.46 -0.86
CA VAL A 260 9.93 7.85 -1.97
C VAL A 260 10.78 8.91 -2.68
N ASN A 261 10.19 10.07 -2.97
CA ASN A 261 10.87 11.17 -3.64
C ASN A 261 11.98 11.78 -2.77
N TRP A 262 11.74 11.94 -1.47
CA TRP A 262 12.72 12.45 -0.50
C TRP A 262 13.97 11.56 -0.47
N ASN A 263 13.81 10.24 -0.34
CA ASN A 263 14.93 9.31 -0.32
C ASN A 263 15.74 9.35 -1.62
N MET A 264 15.11 9.60 -2.76
CA MET A 264 15.80 9.76 -4.04
C MET A 264 16.63 11.06 -4.09
N VAL A 265 16.05 12.17 -3.64
CA VAL A 265 16.73 13.48 -3.64
C VAL A 265 17.87 13.50 -2.63
N ALA A 266 17.66 13.02 -1.40
CA ALA A 266 18.67 13.01 -0.34
C ALA A 266 19.88 12.12 -0.66
N ARG A 267 19.74 11.12 -1.55
CA ARG A 267 20.84 10.27 -2.02
C ARG A 267 21.79 10.99 -2.99
N VAL A 268 21.39 12.12 -3.58
CA VAL A 268 22.29 12.90 -4.43
C VAL A 268 23.37 13.50 -3.54
N PRO A 269 24.67 13.29 -3.84
CA PRO A 269 25.75 13.84 -3.04
C PRO A 269 25.70 15.37 -2.90
N LEU A 270 25.09 16.07 -3.86
CA LEU A 270 24.83 17.51 -3.80
C LEU A 270 23.86 17.92 -2.69
N PHE A 271 22.95 17.03 -2.30
CA PHE A 271 21.85 17.30 -1.38
C PHE A 271 21.97 16.55 -0.04
N SER A 272 23.04 15.77 0.17
CA SER A 272 23.22 14.92 1.34
C SER A 272 23.28 15.67 2.68
N HIS A 273 23.59 16.97 2.65
CA HIS A 273 23.71 17.83 3.84
C HIS A 273 22.52 18.78 4.01
N LEU A 274 21.49 18.67 3.17
CA LEU A 274 20.28 19.48 3.27
C LEU A 274 19.36 18.93 4.37
N THR A 275 18.66 19.84 5.06
CA THR A 275 17.68 19.45 6.08
C THR A 275 16.40 18.94 5.43
N ALA A 276 15.53 18.28 6.20
CA ALA A 276 14.24 17.81 5.70
C ALA A 276 13.40 18.95 5.09
N THR A 277 13.45 20.15 5.69
CA THR A 277 12.77 21.35 5.18
C THR A 277 13.34 21.82 3.85
N ASP A 278 14.68 21.84 3.71
CA ASP A 278 15.36 22.21 2.47
C ASP A 278 14.98 21.26 1.32
N ILE A 279 14.95 19.95 1.59
CA ILE A 279 14.55 18.93 0.60
C ILE A 279 13.08 19.11 0.22
N ALA A 280 12.19 19.43 1.17
CA ALA A 280 10.79 19.66 0.87
C ALA A 280 10.60 20.83 -0.14
N HIS A 281 11.40 21.89 -0.03
CA HIS A 281 11.39 22.98 -1.03
C HIS A 281 11.89 22.52 -2.40
N ILE A 282 12.94 21.70 -2.47
CA ILE A 282 13.43 21.15 -3.75
C ILE A 282 12.39 20.23 -4.38
N MET A 283 11.70 19.43 -3.58
CA MET A 283 10.68 18.50 -4.05
C MET A 283 9.48 19.19 -4.70
N GLN A 284 9.17 20.43 -4.30
CA GLN A 284 8.12 21.24 -4.94
C GLN A 284 8.47 21.68 -6.37
N LEU A 285 9.74 21.63 -6.73
CA LEU A 285 10.25 21.96 -8.07
C LEU A 285 10.36 20.72 -8.97
N LEU A 286 10.02 19.53 -8.45
CA LEU A 286 10.12 18.30 -9.23
C LEU A 286 8.90 18.11 -10.13
N HIS A 287 9.15 17.87 -11.41
CA HIS A 287 8.11 17.57 -12.39
C HIS A 287 8.20 16.14 -12.89
N ALA A 288 7.07 15.42 -12.89
CA ALA A 288 7.01 14.03 -13.33
C ALA A 288 6.89 13.94 -14.86
N ARG A 289 7.71 13.08 -15.48
CA ARG A 289 7.64 12.77 -16.92
C ARG A 289 7.65 11.26 -17.15
N GLN A 290 6.80 10.81 -18.07
CA GLN A 290 6.67 9.39 -18.42
C GLN A 290 7.28 9.13 -19.80
N TYR A 291 7.88 7.96 -19.95
CA TYR A 291 8.49 7.46 -21.18
C TYR A 291 8.11 5.99 -21.39
N GLU A 292 8.00 5.60 -22.65
CA GLU A 292 7.73 4.23 -23.08
C GLU A 292 9.02 3.50 -23.45
N ARG A 293 8.91 2.18 -23.66
CA ARG A 293 10.06 1.34 -24.02
C ARG A 293 10.74 1.85 -25.29
N GLY A 294 12.04 2.09 -25.20
CA GLY A 294 12.88 2.50 -26.32
C GLY A 294 13.00 4.01 -26.49
N ASP A 295 12.18 4.80 -25.77
CA ASP A 295 12.25 6.25 -25.80
C ASP A 295 13.62 6.75 -25.32
N ILE A 296 14.10 7.81 -25.96
CA ILE A 296 15.36 8.46 -25.62
C ILE A 296 15.03 9.63 -24.70
N VAL A 297 15.58 9.63 -23.48
CA VAL A 297 15.40 10.71 -22.50
C VAL A 297 16.18 11.94 -22.93
N PHE A 298 17.45 11.74 -23.30
CA PHE A 298 18.29 12.74 -23.96
C PHE A 298 19.45 12.05 -24.70
N ARG A 299 20.05 12.75 -25.65
CA ARG A 299 21.24 12.29 -26.38
C ARG A 299 22.50 12.99 -25.90
N ARG A 300 23.62 12.30 -26.04
CA ARG A 300 24.94 12.91 -25.87
C ARG A 300 25.10 14.14 -26.78
N GLY A 301 25.70 15.20 -26.25
CA GLY A 301 25.90 16.47 -26.95
C GLY A 301 24.72 17.45 -26.85
N GLU A 302 23.55 17.01 -26.37
CA GLU A 302 22.44 17.94 -26.13
C GLU A 302 22.77 18.85 -24.93
N PRO A 303 22.22 20.08 -24.87
CA PRO A 303 22.41 20.96 -23.72
C PRO A 303 21.73 20.40 -22.46
N ALA A 304 22.41 20.48 -21.31
CA ALA A 304 21.89 19.96 -20.04
C ALA A 304 21.06 21.00 -19.28
N HIS A 305 19.74 20.89 -19.34
CA HIS A 305 18.82 21.79 -18.63
C HIS A 305 18.28 21.24 -17.30
N SER A 306 18.32 19.93 -17.10
CA SER A 306 17.66 19.26 -15.96
C SER A 306 18.43 18.03 -15.50
N MET A 307 18.28 17.67 -14.23
CA MET A 307 18.69 16.36 -13.70
C MET A 307 17.47 15.48 -13.47
N TYR A 308 17.67 14.17 -13.45
CA TYR A 308 16.59 13.19 -13.45
C TYR A 308 16.72 12.20 -12.28
N PHE A 309 15.60 11.88 -11.65
CA PHE A 309 15.45 10.84 -10.64
C PHE A 309 14.54 9.75 -11.16
N ILE A 310 14.94 8.48 -11.01
CA ILE A 310 14.17 7.33 -11.52
C ILE A 310 13.15 6.93 -10.45
N ALA A 311 11.91 7.40 -10.59
CA ALA A 311 10.83 7.04 -9.68
C ALA A 311 10.33 5.61 -9.91
N GLU A 312 10.22 5.19 -11.18
CA GLU A 312 9.78 3.86 -11.57
C GLU A 312 10.41 3.46 -12.91
N GLY A 313 10.78 2.19 -13.06
CA GLY A 313 11.38 1.64 -14.28
C GLY A 313 12.90 1.62 -14.26
N GLU A 314 13.50 1.41 -15.43
CA GLU A 314 14.93 1.21 -15.63
C GLU A 314 15.40 1.93 -16.90
N VAL A 315 16.59 2.53 -16.82
CA VAL A 315 17.25 3.22 -17.95
C VAL A 315 18.56 2.56 -18.31
N GLU A 316 18.86 2.53 -19.60
CA GLU A 316 20.17 2.16 -20.13
C GLU A 316 20.93 3.44 -20.51
N ILE A 317 22.11 3.63 -19.93
CA ILE A 317 23.00 4.76 -20.18
C ILE A 317 24.16 4.28 -21.05
N GLU A 318 24.28 4.85 -22.24
CA GLU A 318 25.37 4.58 -23.18
C GLU A 318 26.42 5.70 -23.08
N LEU A 319 27.57 5.34 -22.51
CA LEU A 319 28.68 6.27 -22.26
C LEU A 319 29.46 6.58 -23.55
N GLY A 320 30.20 7.69 -23.53
CA GLY A 320 30.99 8.14 -24.68
C GLY A 320 32.14 7.19 -25.11
N PRO A 321 32.81 7.50 -26.25
CA PRO A 321 33.88 6.70 -26.82
C PRO A 321 35.08 6.51 -25.88
N GLU A 322 35.36 7.50 -25.03
CA GLU A 322 36.43 7.46 -24.03
C GLU A 322 36.26 6.31 -23.02
N GLN A 323 35.01 5.87 -22.79
CA GLN A 323 34.69 4.72 -21.94
C GLN A 323 34.25 3.50 -22.76
N ARG A 324 34.71 3.40 -24.03
CA ARG A 324 34.43 2.27 -24.95
C ARG A 324 32.94 1.97 -25.17
N GLY A 325 32.05 2.95 -25.06
CA GLY A 325 30.61 2.70 -25.27
C GLY A 325 29.99 1.78 -24.21
N ARG A 326 30.58 1.70 -23.01
CA ARG A 326 30.04 0.88 -21.92
C ARG A 326 28.61 1.29 -21.61
N ARG A 327 27.74 0.28 -21.43
CA ARG A 327 26.35 0.45 -21.05
C ARG A 327 26.18 0.18 -19.57
N ILE A 328 25.49 1.09 -18.88
CA ILE A 328 25.16 0.98 -17.46
C ILE A 328 23.65 1.01 -17.33
N SER A 329 23.08 0.06 -16.59
CA SER A 329 21.66 0.06 -16.25
C SER A 329 21.46 0.71 -14.87
N LEU A 330 20.52 1.64 -14.78
CA LEU A 330 20.10 2.23 -13.51
C LEU A 330 18.60 2.00 -13.31
N GLY A 331 18.24 1.46 -12.16
CA GLY A 331 16.86 1.20 -11.76
C GLY A 331 16.26 2.28 -10.87
N SER A 332 15.03 2.04 -10.43
CA SER A 332 14.29 2.94 -9.53
C SER A 332 15.08 3.25 -8.26
N GLY A 333 15.02 4.50 -7.81
CA GLY A 333 15.78 4.99 -6.66
C GLY A 333 17.16 5.58 -6.98
N HIS A 334 17.63 5.44 -8.22
CA HIS A 334 18.83 6.12 -8.72
C HIS A 334 18.52 7.45 -9.40
N PHE A 335 19.55 8.26 -9.63
CA PHE A 335 19.48 9.54 -10.34
C PHE A 335 20.57 9.60 -11.41
N PHE A 336 20.43 10.51 -12.37
CA PHE A 336 21.43 10.75 -13.40
C PHE A 336 21.36 12.17 -13.97
N GLY A 337 22.47 12.60 -14.57
CA GLY A 337 22.59 13.91 -15.21
C GLY A 337 22.94 15.05 -14.26
N GLU A 338 23.31 14.77 -13.00
CA GLU A 338 23.67 15.82 -12.03
C GLU A 338 24.96 16.55 -12.41
N SER A 339 25.92 15.84 -13.03
CA SER A 339 27.25 16.38 -13.34
C SER A 339 27.20 17.49 -14.39
N SER A 340 26.32 17.38 -15.39
CA SER A 340 26.19 18.36 -16.47
C SER A 340 25.39 19.60 -16.04
N VAL A 341 24.46 19.46 -15.09
CA VAL A 341 23.64 20.56 -14.57
C VAL A 341 24.47 21.55 -13.73
N LEU A 342 25.38 21.05 -12.90
CA LEU A 342 26.24 21.89 -12.07
C LEU A 342 27.34 22.60 -12.87
N LYS A 343 27.90 21.92 -13.89
CA LYS A 343 29.05 22.42 -14.67
C LYS A 343 28.66 23.15 -15.96
N ARG A 344 27.36 23.34 -16.24
CA ARG A 344 26.83 23.92 -17.50
C ARG A 344 27.44 23.28 -18.76
N MET A 345 27.50 21.95 -18.77
CA MET A 345 28.07 21.19 -19.89
C MET A 345 26.99 20.51 -20.73
N GLU A 346 27.36 20.09 -21.93
CA GLU A 346 26.56 19.17 -22.75
C GLU A 346 26.35 17.82 -22.05
N ARG A 347 25.34 17.06 -22.48
CA ARG A 347 25.09 15.69 -22.02
C ARG A 347 26.28 14.80 -22.39
N SER A 348 26.86 14.12 -21.41
CA SER A 348 28.01 13.24 -21.58
C SER A 348 27.67 11.85 -22.14
N ALA A 349 26.39 11.46 -22.07
CA ALA A 349 25.90 10.13 -22.43
C ALA A 349 24.51 10.22 -23.08
N THR A 350 24.12 9.15 -23.79
CA THR A 350 22.75 8.97 -24.28
C THR A 350 22.00 8.06 -23.33
N VAL A 351 20.78 8.43 -22.95
CA VAL A 351 19.95 7.66 -22.00
C VAL A 351 18.68 7.19 -22.67
N ARG A 352 18.37 5.90 -22.53
CA ARG A 352 17.20 5.25 -23.13
C ARG A 352 16.37 4.50 -22.08
N ALA A 353 15.05 4.54 -22.22
CA ALA A 353 14.13 3.76 -21.41
C ALA A 353 14.15 2.27 -21.83
N VAL A 354 14.35 1.35 -20.89
CA VAL A 354 14.32 -0.11 -21.13
C VAL A 354 12.89 -0.64 -21.18
N GLY A 355 11.98 0.00 -20.43
CA GLY A 355 10.56 -0.31 -20.33
C GLY A 355 9.74 0.95 -20.03
N ARG A 356 8.56 0.80 -19.42
CA ARG A 356 7.80 1.94 -18.91
C ARG A 356 8.60 2.63 -17.81
N LEU A 357 8.84 3.93 -17.98
CA LEU A 357 9.75 4.71 -17.14
C LEU A 357 9.03 5.96 -16.65
N ARG A 358 9.10 6.22 -15.34
CA ARG A 358 8.65 7.48 -14.72
C ARG A 358 9.85 8.16 -14.08
N LEU A 359 10.15 9.36 -14.57
CA LEU A 359 11.22 10.20 -14.05
C LEU A 359 10.64 11.40 -13.30
N LEU A 360 11.34 11.86 -12.27
CA LEU A 360 11.18 13.21 -11.73
C LEU A 360 12.32 14.07 -12.27
N MET A 361 11.98 15.25 -12.74
CA MET A 361 12.91 16.21 -13.33
C MET A 361 13.08 17.38 -12.37
N LEU A 362 14.32 17.79 -12.14
CA LEU A 362 14.65 19.06 -11.50
C LEU A 362 15.37 19.95 -12.51
N ASP A 363 14.75 21.05 -12.88
CA ASP A 363 15.33 22.00 -13.81
C ASP A 363 16.41 22.85 -13.13
N ALA A 364 17.48 23.10 -13.88
CA ALA A 364 18.64 23.84 -13.41
C ALA A 364 18.30 25.30 -13.11
N GLU A 365 17.31 25.86 -13.78
CA GLU A 365 16.83 27.24 -13.57
C GLU A 365 16.02 27.34 -12.28
N ASP A 366 15.12 26.40 -12.04
CA ASP A 366 14.32 26.35 -10.82
C ASP A 366 15.19 26.12 -9.57
N LEU A 367 16.17 25.22 -9.67
CA LEU A 367 17.14 25.02 -8.59
C LEU A 367 17.95 26.30 -8.32
N ARG A 368 18.36 27.02 -9.36
CA ARG A 368 19.08 28.30 -9.22
C ARG A 368 18.20 29.38 -8.59
N ALA A 369 16.94 29.46 -8.99
CA ALA A 369 15.98 30.41 -8.40
C ALA A 369 15.76 30.11 -6.91
N LEU A 370 15.69 28.84 -6.52
CA LEU A 370 15.59 28.44 -5.11
C LEU A 370 16.85 28.80 -4.32
N ILE A 371 18.04 28.49 -4.86
CA ILE A 371 19.32 28.84 -4.25
C ILE A 371 19.44 30.36 -4.03
N ALA A 372 18.98 31.17 -4.99
CA ALA A 372 18.99 32.63 -4.88
C ALA A 372 18.01 33.14 -3.80
N ARG A 373 16.89 32.46 -3.62
CA ARG A 373 15.86 32.83 -2.63
C ARG A 373 16.19 32.35 -1.20
N GLU A 374 16.93 31.25 -1.06
CA GLU A 374 17.23 30.59 0.20
C GLU A 374 18.76 30.48 0.44
N PRO A 375 19.39 31.51 1.04
CA PRO A 375 20.85 31.56 1.23
C PRO A 375 21.42 30.41 2.07
N GLY A 376 20.59 29.78 2.92
CA GLY A 376 20.96 28.62 3.72
C GLY A 376 21.20 27.37 2.87
N ILE A 377 20.42 27.19 1.80
CA ILE A 377 20.59 26.09 0.83
C ILE A 377 21.84 26.37 -0.03
N ALA A 378 22.01 27.62 -0.48
CA ALA A 378 23.16 28.05 -1.27
C ALA A 378 24.50 27.70 -0.61
N LYS A 379 24.69 28.11 0.66
CA LYS A 379 25.94 27.85 1.40
C LYS A 379 26.25 26.35 1.51
N LYS A 380 25.25 25.51 1.77
CA LYS A 380 25.42 24.05 1.91
C LYS A 380 25.80 23.39 0.58
N ILE A 381 25.18 23.83 -0.51
CA ILE A 381 25.47 23.33 -1.86
C ILE A 381 26.86 23.78 -2.30
N ASP A 382 27.22 25.05 -2.09
CA ASP A 382 28.52 25.61 -2.47
C ASP A 382 29.69 24.91 -1.77
N MET A 383 29.53 24.52 -0.49
CA MET A 383 30.55 23.74 0.24
C MET A 383 30.89 22.42 -0.46
N ILE A 384 29.90 21.74 -1.04
CA ILE A 384 30.10 20.44 -1.72
C ILE A 384 30.71 20.64 -3.10
N VAL A 385 30.29 21.67 -3.82
CA VAL A 385 30.82 22.01 -5.14
C VAL A 385 32.29 22.43 -5.05
N HIS A 386 32.65 23.30 -4.09
CA HIS A 386 34.01 23.79 -3.92
C HIS A 386 34.93 22.80 -3.18
N GLY A 387 34.41 22.03 -2.21
CA GLY A 387 35.18 20.98 -1.53
C GLY A 387 35.61 19.83 -2.47
N ARG A 388 34.84 19.56 -3.53
CA ARG A 388 35.26 18.62 -4.59
C ARG A 388 36.28 19.22 -5.55
N GLY A 389 36.26 20.53 -5.78
CA GLY A 389 37.26 21.22 -6.61
C GLY A 389 38.67 21.09 -6.04
N GLN A 390 38.83 21.34 -4.74
CA GLN A 390 40.14 21.24 -4.08
C GLN A 390 40.66 19.80 -3.96
N THR A 391 39.77 18.81 -3.84
CA THR A 391 40.20 17.39 -3.74
C THR A 391 40.73 16.86 -5.08
N ILE A 392 40.23 17.37 -6.21
CA ILE A 392 40.68 16.95 -7.55
C ILE A 392 41.99 17.69 -7.92
N GLU A 393 42.09 18.99 -7.65
CA GLU A 393 43.33 19.76 -7.89
C GLU A 393 44.51 19.21 -7.08
N MET A 394 44.27 18.73 -5.86
CA MET A 394 45.33 18.13 -5.03
C MET A 394 45.77 16.75 -5.53
N ASP A 395 44.87 15.96 -6.12
CA ASP A 395 45.20 14.64 -6.69
C ASP A 395 45.95 14.76 -8.03
N ASP A 396 45.68 15.82 -8.81
CA ASP A 396 46.43 16.14 -10.03
C ASP A 396 47.80 16.76 -9.71
N ALA A 397 47.90 17.64 -8.70
CA ALA A 397 49.17 18.19 -8.24
C ALA A 397 50.10 17.13 -7.62
N VAL A 398 49.55 16.12 -6.94
CA VAL A 398 50.33 14.99 -6.39
C VAL A 398 50.80 14.04 -7.50
N LYS A 399 50.03 13.88 -8.59
CA LYS A 399 50.46 13.11 -9.77
C LYS A 399 51.55 13.82 -10.58
N GLU A 400 51.50 15.15 -10.71
CA GLU A 400 52.58 15.91 -11.35
C GLU A 400 53.87 15.92 -10.50
N ALA A 401 53.76 15.98 -9.17
CA ALA A 401 54.89 15.94 -8.27
C ALA A 401 55.56 14.55 -8.14
N THR A 402 54.86 13.47 -8.52
CA THR A 402 55.42 12.09 -8.52
C THR A 402 55.91 11.63 -9.90
N ALA A 403 55.65 12.42 -10.95
CA ALA A 403 56.13 12.19 -12.32
C ALA A 403 57.36 13.03 -12.71
N SER A 404 57.91 13.83 -11.77
CA SER A 404 59.11 14.66 -11.95
C SER A 404 60.34 14.07 -11.25
#